data_AF-A0A093YK88-F1
#
_entry.id   AF-A0A093YK88-F1
#
_cell.length_a   1.000
_cell.length_b   1.000
_cell.length_c   1.000
_cell.angle_alpha   90.00
_cell.angle_beta   90.00
_cell.angle_gamma   90.00
#
_symmetry.space_group_name_H-M   'P 1'
#
loop_
_entity.id
_entity.type
_entity.pdbx_description
1 polymer ?
#
loop_
_entity_poly.entity_id
_entity_poly.type
_entity_poly.pdbx_seq_one_letter_code
_entity_poly.pdbx_strand_id
1 'polypeptide(L)'
;MAYGIPLDPATADITKAEFVNRAGVKSWEDFKMVGEVRETMKSSFEKSLGDLAKMFARDTTGPFLLGQKASYADIIVGGWLRMGRVTLPESEWEELKSWHGGVFGQLHDALDKYAEVK
;
A
#
# COMPACT_ATOMS: atom_id res chain seq x y z
N MET A 1 -4.68 5.52 -4.04
CA MET A 1 -3.24 5.73 -3.76
C MET A 1 -2.75 7.03 -4.36
N ALA A 2 -2.63 7.21 -5.68
CA ALA A 2 -2.08 8.45 -6.26
C ALA A 2 -2.75 9.76 -5.77
N TYR A 3 -4.08 9.79 -5.74
CA TYR A 3 -4.84 10.98 -5.34
C TYR A 3 -4.60 11.43 -3.88
N GLY A 4 -4.23 10.52 -2.99
CA GLY A 4 -3.98 10.77 -1.56
C GLY A 4 -2.51 10.96 -1.21
N ILE A 5 -1.61 11.07 -2.19
CA ILE A 5 -0.19 11.31 -1.92
C ILE A 5 -0.01 12.67 -1.25
N PRO A 6 0.70 12.76 -0.11
CA PRO A 6 1.08 14.03 0.47
C PRO A 6 2.18 14.66 -0.39
N LEU A 7 1.82 15.70 -1.13
CA LEU A 7 2.75 16.46 -1.96
C LEU A 7 3.31 17.63 -1.17
N ASP A 8 4.57 17.99 -1.45
CA ASP A 8 5.14 19.25 -0.96
C ASP A 8 4.27 20.42 -1.46
N PRO A 9 3.72 21.26 -0.56
CA PRO A 9 2.90 22.40 -0.96
C PRO A 9 3.61 23.35 -1.93
N ALA A 10 4.94 23.48 -1.85
CA ALA A 10 5.72 24.37 -2.71
C ALA A 10 5.78 23.89 -4.17
N THR A 11 5.62 22.59 -4.41
CA THR A 11 5.71 22.01 -5.77
C THR A 11 4.46 21.23 -6.17
N ALA A 12 3.39 21.25 -5.37
CA ALA A 12 2.22 20.39 -5.53
C ALA A 12 1.60 20.51 -6.93
N ASP A 13 1.43 21.72 -7.45
CA ASP A 13 0.80 21.93 -8.77
C ASP A 13 1.68 21.41 -9.91
N ILE A 14 2.99 21.61 -9.81
CA ILE A 14 3.96 21.09 -10.79
C ILE A 14 3.94 19.57 -10.76
N THR A 15 3.97 18.96 -9.57
CA THR A 15 3.94 17.51 -9.42
C THR A 15 2.63 16.92 -9.94
N LYS A 16 1.47 17.53 -9.63
CA LYS A 16 0.18 17.08 -10.18
C LYS A 16 0.15 17.16 -11.70
N ALA A 17 0.64 18.25 -12.29
CA ALA A 17 0.73 18.40 -13.74
C ALA A 17 1.58 17.30 -14.40
N GLU A 18 2.72 16.97 -13.80
CA GLU A 18 3.58 15.86 -14.26
C GLU A 18 2.87 14.50 -14.17
N PHE A 19 2.15 14.23 -13.09
CA PHE A 19 1.37 13.00 -12.95
C PHE A 19 0.27 12.90 -14.01
N VAL A 20 -0.47 13.99 -14.24
CA VAL A 20 -1.53 14.06 -15.27
C VAL A 20 -0.94 13.78 -16.65
N ASN A 21 0.17 14.43 -17.00
CA ASN A 21 0.87 14.23 -18.25
C ASN A 21 1.34 12.77 -18.42
N ARG A 22 2.01 12.21 -17.42
CA ARG A 22 2.58 10.84 -17.48
C ARG A 22 1.52 9.75 -17.51
N ALA A 23 0.40 9.94 -16.84
CA ALA A 23 -0.70 8.99 -16.87
C ALA A 23 -1.61 9.13 -18.10
N GLY A 24 -1.44 10.21 -18.89
CA GLY A 24 -2.28 10.49 -20.06
C GLY A 24 -3.74 10.79 -19.71
N VAL A 25 -4.00 11.26 -18.49
CA VAL A 25 -5.35 11.65 -18.04
C VAL A 25 -5.57 13.15 -18.27
N LYS A 26 -6.81 13.63 -18.16
CA LYS A 26 -7.16 15.03 -18.46
C LYS A 26 -6.96 15.94 -17.25
N SER A 27 -7.12 15.40 -16.05
CA SER A 27 -7.06 16.18 -14.82
C SER A 27 -6.59 15.35 -13.63
N TRP A 28 -6.17 16.03 -12.56
CA TRP A 28 -5.84 15.36 -11.30
C TRP A 28 -7.06 14.63 -10.69
N GLU A 29 -8.27 15.15 -10.92
CA GLU A 29 -9.50 14.54 -10.43
C GLU A 29 -9.79 13.18 -11.09
N ASP A 30 -9.23 12.89 -12.27
CA ASP A 30 -9.38 11.60 -12.93
C ASP A 30 -8.71 10.46 -12.14
N PHE A 31 -7.76 10.78 -11.25
CA PHE A 31 -7.16 9.79 -10.34
C PHE A 31 -8.07 9.45 -9.15
N LYS A 32 -9.11 10.25 -8.90
CA LYS A 32 -10.02 10.07 -7.78
C LYS A 32 -11.01 8.94 -8.11
N MET A 33 -10.81 7.79 -7.50
CA MET A 33 -11.74 6.67 -7.58
C MET A 33 -12.81 6.81 -6.50
N VAL A 34 -14.08 6.85 -6.89
CA VAL A 34 -15.22 6.95 -5.97
C VAL A 34 -16.29 5.91 -6.29
N GLY A 35 -17.12 5.60 -5.31
CA GLY A 35 -18.27 4.69 -5.47
C GLY A 35 -17.88 3.29 -5.91
N GLU A 36 -18.69 2.71 -6.80
CA GLU A 36 -18.56 1.32 -7.26
C GLU A 36 -17.20 1.01 -7.90
N VAL A 37 -16.59 1.97 -8.59
CA VAL A 37 -15.26 1.81 -9.19
C VAL A 37 -14.20 1.62 -8.10
N ARG A 38 -14.31 2.34 -6.97
CA ARG A 38 -13.39 2.19 -5.82
C ARG A 38 -13.52 0.79 -5.23
N GLU A 39 -14.75 0.35 -4.94
CA GLU A 39 -15.02 -0.96 -4.36
C GLU A 39 -14.56 -2.11 -5.27
N THR A 40 -14.83 -2.00 -6.56
CA THR A 40 -14.37 -2.98 -7.56
C THR A 40 -12.84 -3.07 -7.60
N MET A 41 -12.16 -1.93 -7.58
CA MET A 41 -10.69 -1.89 -7.56
C MET A 41 -10.12 -2.45 -6.26
N LYS A 42 -10.73 -2.17 -5.10
CA LYS A 42 -10.33 -2.77 -3.82
C LYS A 42 -10.48 -4.28 -3.84
N SER A 43 -11.65 -4.80 -4.23
CA SER A 43 -11.89 -6.25 -4.29
C SER A 43 -10.93 -6.97 -5.25
N SER A 44 -10.66 -6.38 -6.42
CA SER A 44 -9.67 -6.93 -7.35
C SER A 44 -8.26 -6.91 -6.74
N PHE A 45 -7.87 -5.81 -6.09
CA PHE A 45 -6.57 -5.70 -5.46
C PHE A 45 -6.39 -6.70 -4.31
N GLU A 46 -7.40 -6.83 -3.43
CA GLU A 46 -7.42 -7.84 -2.37
C GLU A 46 -7.22 -9.24 -2.95
N LYS A 47 -7.97 -9.62 -4.01
CA LYS A 47 -7.82 -10.92 -4.67
C LYS A 47 -6.42 -11.13 -5.24
N SER A 48 -5.84 -10.12 -5.91
CA SER A 48 -4.49 -10.20 -6.48
C SER A 48 -3.41 -10.39 -5.42
N LEU A 49 -3.62 -9.95 -4.18
CA LEU A 49 -2.70 -10.17 -3.07
C LEU A 49 -2.80 -11.57 -2.46
N GLY A 50 -3.79 -12.39 -2.84
CA GLY A 50 -4.06 -13.68 -2.20
C GLY A 50 -2.91 -14.68 -2.29
N ASP A 51 -2.25 -14.81 -3.45
CA ASP A 51 -1.12 -15.74 -3.57
C ASP A 51 0.13 -15.26 -2.82
N LEU A 52 0.34 -13.94 -2.77
CA LEU A 52 1.40 -13.35 -1.95
C LEU A 52 1.11 -13.60 -0.46
N ALA A 53 -0.12 -13.41 -0.01
CA ALA A 53 -0.53 -13.68 1.36
C ALA A 53 -0.29 -15.15 1.75
N LYS A 54 -0.59 -16.09 0.87
CA LYS A 54 -0.29 -17.52 1.08
C LYS A 54 1.20 -17.76 1.28
N MET A 55 2.09 -17.00 0.62
CA MET A 55 3.54 -17.15 0.81
C MET A 55 3.96 -16.73 2.23
N PHE A 56 3.44 -15.60 2.73
CA PHE A 56 3.68 -15.14 4.10
C PHE A 56 3.08 -16.07 5.17
N ALA A 57 2.00 -16.78 4.84
CA ALA A 57 1.37 -17.73 5.76
C ALA A 57 2.06 -19.11 5.83
N ARG A 58 3.12 -19.38 5.05
CA ARG A 58 3.77 -20.71 5.00
C ARG A 58 4.55 -21.04 6.27
N ASP A 59 5.27 -20.06 6.81
CA ASP A 59 6.05 -20.20 8.03
C ASP A 59 5.41 -19.34 9.12
N THR A 60 4.74 -19.98 10.06
CA THR A 60 4.02 -19.29 11.13
C THR A 60 4.89 -18.94 12.33
N THR A 61 6.20 -19.18 12.26
CA THR A 61 7.14 -18.87 13.37
C THR A 61 7.39 -17.37 13.52
N GLY A 62 7.04 -16.56 12.53
CA GLY A 62 7.13 -15.11 12.59
C GLY A 62 6.43 -14.42 11.42
N PRO A 63 6.42 -13.08 11.39
CA PRO A 63 5.65 -12.29 10.44
C PRO A 63 6.30 -12.13 9.06
N PHE A 64 7.53 -12.62 8.89
CA PHE A 64 8.31 -12.47 7.66
C PHE A 64 8.23 -13.72 6.80
N LEU A 65 8.62 -13.58 5.53
CA LEU A 65 8.66 -14.68 4.58
C LEU A 65 9.59 -15.84 5.01
N LEU A 66 10.60 -15.54 5.84
CA LEU A 66 11.51 -16.51 6.46
C LEU A 66 11.26 -16.66 7.98
N GLY A 67 9.99 -16.58 8.38
CA GLY A 67 9.55 -16.69 9.77
C GLY A 67 9.99 -15.47 10.59
N GLN A 68 10.96 -15.65 11.48
CA GLN A 68 11.44 -14.57 12.37
C GLN A 68 12.47 -13.63 11.72
N LYS A 69 13.05 -14.02 10.57
CA LYS A 69 14.11 -13.25 9.92
C LYS A 69 13.55 -12.41 8.77
N ALA A 70 13.65 -11.09 8.90
CA ALA A 70 13.37 -10.18 7.78
C ALA A 70 14.35 -10.41 6.62
N SER A 71 13.83 -10.34 5.41
CA SER A 71 14.55 -10.45 4.14
C SER A 71 14.28 -9.24 3.27
N TYR A 72 15.02 -9.10 2.16
CA TYR A 72 14.78 -8.00 1.21
C TYR A 72 13.37 -8.04 0.60
N ALA A 73 12.80 -9.24 0.41
CA ALA A 73 11.43 -9.38 -0.10
C ALA A 73 10.40 -8.76 0.85
N ASP A 74 10.60 -8.94 2.16
CA ASP A 74 9.75 -8.32 3.19
C ASP A 74 9.82 -6.79 3.09
N ILE A 75 11.01 -6.22 2.85
CA ILE A 75 11.21 -4.78 2.72
C ILE A 75 10.50 -4.22 1.47
N ILE A 76 10.52 -4.93 0.34
CA ILE A 76 9.80 -4.50 -0.88
C ILE A 76 8.29 -4.38 -0.57
N VAL A 77 7.71 -5.43 0.01
CA VAL A 77 6.28 -5.45 0.34
C VAL A 77 5.97 -4.42 1.43
N GLY A 78 6.82 -4.32 2.46
CA GLY A 78 6.73 -3.32 3.51
C GLY A 78 6.75 -1.89 2.99
N GLY A 79 7.55 -1.61 1.97
CA GLY A 79 7.57 -0.30 1.29
C GLY A 79 6.22 0.03 0.64
N TRP A 80 5.61 -0.93 -0.06
CA TRP A 80 4.26 -0.74 -0.61
C TRP A 80 3.20 -0.56 0.46
N LEU A 81 3.28 -1.30 1.56
CA LEU A 81 2.36 -1.17 2.71
C LEU A 81 2.51 0.19 3.37
N ARG A 82 3.75 0.68 3.56
CA ARG A 82 4.02 2.01 4.11
C ARG A 82 3.49 3.12 3.21
N MET A 83 3.66 3.00 1.90
CA MET A 83 3.04 3.91 0.93
C MET A 83 1.50 3.84 1.03
N GLY A 84 0.92 2.64 1.16
CA GLY A 84 -0.51 2.45 1.39
C GLY A 84 -1.00 3.20 2.63
N ARG A 85 -0.34 3.01 3.78
CA ARG A 85 -0.65 3.68 5.05
C ARG A 85 -0.73 5.20 4.93
N VAL A 86 0.18 5.80 4.17
CA VAL A 86 0.28 7.25 4.03
C VAL A 86 -0.73 7.81 3.02
N THR A 87 -1.13 7.02 2.03
CA THR A 87 -1.90 7.52 0.87
C THR A 87 -3.37 7.07 0.83
N LEU A 88 -3.76 6.12 1.67
CA LEU A 88 -5.14 5.64 1.79
C LEU A 88 -5.87 6.38 2.92
N PRO A 89 -7.20 6.56 2.79
CA PRO A 89 -8.05 6.86 3.93
C PRO A 89 -7.84 5.84 5.05
N GLU A 90 -7.89 6.29 6.31
CA GLU A 90 -7.65 5.46 7.48
C GLU A 90 -8.53 4.20 7.50
N SER A 91 -9.82 4.33 7.16
CA SER A 91 -10.75 3.20 7.11
C SER A 91 -10.34 2.12 6.09
N GLU A 92 -9.83 2.53 4.93
CA GLU A 92 -9.37 1.58 3.89
C GLU A 92 -8.01 0.99 4.24
N TRP A 93 -7.16 1.73 4.96
CA TRP A 93 -5.92 1.19 5.47
C TRP A 93 -6.18 0.09 6.51
N GLU A 94 -7.10 0.31 7.46
CA GLU A 94 -7.48 -0.71 8.43
C GLU A 94 -8.15 -1.92 7.78
N GLU A 95 -8.97 -1.71 6.74
CA GLU A 95 -9.53 -2.78 5.91
C GLU A 95 -8.40 -3.62 5.29
N LEU A 96 -7.43 -2.99 4.62
CA LEU A 96 -6.28 -3.67 4.02
C LEU A 96 -5.46 -4.45 5.05
N LYS A 97 -5.22 -3.87 6.24
CA LYS A 97 -4.52 -4.56 7.33
C LYS A 97 -5.22 -5.85 7.75
N SER A 98 -6.54 -5.93 7.63
CA SER A 98 -7.34 -7.10 8.02
C SER A 98 -7.40 -8.20 6.95
N TRP A 99 -7.09 -7.89 5.70
CA TRP A 99 -7.17 -8.84 4.60
C TRP A 99 -6.29 -10.07 4.79
N HIS A 100 -6.76 -11.20 4.24
CA HIS A 100 -6.04 -12.48 4.26
C HIS A 100 -5.57 -12.92 5.65
N GLY A 101 -6.41 -12.71 6.67
CA GLY A 101 -6.08 -13.08 8.05
C GLY A 101 -5.08 -12.15 8.73
N GLY A 102 -4.88 -10.96 8.18
CA GLY A 102 -4.06 -9.91 8.80
C GLY A 102 -2.57 -9.96 8.48
N VAL A 103 -2.14 -10.83 7.57
CA VAL A 103 -0.71 -11.08 7.27
C VAL A 103 0.04 -9.81 6.87
N PHE A 104 -0.60 -8.93 6.09
CA PHE A 104 0.01 -7.67 5.66
C PHE A 104 0.07 -6.64 6.79
N GLY A 105 -0.94 -6.61 7.67
CA GLY A 105 -0.90 -5.77 8.87
C GLY A 105 0.24 -6.18 9.81
N GLN A 106 0.39 -7.49 10.04
CA GLN A 106 1.49 -8.04 10.87
C GLN A 106 2.87 -7.72 10.27
N LEU A 107 3.02 -7.88 8.95
CA LEU A 107 4.26 -7.54 8.25
C LEU A 107 4.60 -6.05 8.40
N HIS A 108 3.63 -5.16 8.17
CA HIS A 108 3.82 -3.71 8.33
C HIS A 108 4.31 -3.38 9.74
N ASP A 109 3.61 -3.89 10.75
CA ASP A 109 3.92 -3.59 12.15
C ASP A 109 5.30 -4.16 12.56
N ALA A 110 5.67 -5.35 12.06
CA ALA A 110 6.96 -5.96 12.33
C ALA A 110 8.16 -5.23 11.67
N LEU A 111 7.91 -4.54 10.54
CA LEU A 111 8.91 -3.76 9.82
C LEU A 111 9.09 -2.33 10.33
N ASP A 112 8.21 -1.83 11.20
CA ASP A 112 8.24 -0.44 11.65
C ASP A 112 9.55 -0.06 12.36
N LYS A 113 10.20 -1.02 13.03
CA LYS A 113 11.54 -0.87 13.62
C LYS A 113 12.65 -0.52 12.60
N TYR A 114 12.42 -0.73 11.31
CA TYR A 114 13.33 -0.38 10.22
C TYR A 114 12.94 0.91 9.49
N ALA A 115 11.83 1.54 9.87
CA ALA A 115 11.27 2.68 9.16
C ALA A 115 11.74 4.05 9.68
N GLU A 116 12.60 4.06 10.71
CA GLU A 116 13.21 5.28 11.22
C GLU A 116 14.17 5.89 10.18
N VAL A 117 13.89 7.12 9.78
CA VAL A 117 14.80 7.95 8.98
C VAL A 117 15.53 8.87 9.96
N LYS A 118 16.85 8.77 10.00
CA LYS A 118 17.72 9.62 10.82
C LYS A 118 18.13 10.89 10.08
#